data_AF-A0A0R1XAT1-F1
#
_entry.id   AF-A0A0R1XAT1-F1
#
_cell.length_a   1.000
_cell.length_b   1.000
_cell.length_c   1.000
_cell.angle_alpha   90.00
_cell.angle_beta   90.00
_cell.angle_gamma   90.00
#
_symmetry.space_group_name_H-M   'P 1'
#
loop_
_entity.id
_entity.type
_entity.pdbx_description
1 polymer ?
#
loop_
_entity_poly.entity_id
_entity_poly.type
_entity_poly.pdbx_seq_one_letter_code
_entity_poly.pdbx_strand_id
1 'polypeptide(L)'
;MEKLNIKGMKANPKLAPSIQKLGLSYFKTWLTWQCLKHGIELREVSTWYPSTKLCSTCGTYNRAQFHGTMADLAVRQFNCPHCGLSIDRDVNAAINLQQATDYTVLTATE
;
A
#
# COMPACT_ATOMS: atom_id res chain seq x y z
N MET A 1 4.74 -0.34 6.09
CA MET A 1 3.79 0.54 5.38
C MET A 1 4.27 0.79 3.96
N GLU A 2 3.40 1.26 3.06
CA GLU A 2 3.79 1.66 1.71
C GLU A 2 4.23 3.13 1.64
N LYS A 3 5.16 3.43 0.73
CA LYS A 3 5.52 4.81 0.36
C LYS A 3 4.49 5.35 -0.61
N LEU A 4 3.69 6.31 -0.18
CA LEU A 4 2.68 6.96 -1.03
C LEU A 4 3.24 8.17 -1.78
N ASN A 5 2.99 8.24 -3.10
CA ASN A 5 3.21 9.47 -3.88
C ASN A 5 2.05 10.45 -3.70
N ILE A 6 1.96 11.06 -2.51
CA ILE A 6 0.85 11.96 -2.12
C ILE A 6 0.73 13.16 -3.07
N LYS A 7 1.85 13.68 -3.59
CA LYS A 7 1.84 14.77 -4.59
C LYS A 7 1.15 14.31 -5.88
N GLY A 8 1.53 13.14 -6.40
CA GLY A 8 0.90 12.56 -7.59
C GLY A 8 -0.57 12.20 -7.38
N MET A 9 -0.95 11.67 -6.21
CA MET A 9 -2.34 11.34 -5.88
C MET A 9 -3.25 12.58 -5.90
N LYS A 10 -2.71 13.76 -5.54
CA LYS A 10 -3.43 15.04 -5.59
C LYS A 10 -3.48 15.67 -6.98
N ALA A 11 -2.80 15.11 -7.98
CA ALA A 11 -2.82 15.64 -9.34
C ALA A 11 -4.18 15.44 -10.03
N ASN A 12 -5.02 14.50 -9.56
CA ASN A 12 -6.38 14.32 -10.03
C ASN A 12 -7.34 15.25 -9.26
N PRO A 13 -7.92 16.30 -9.89
CA PRO A 13 -8.77 17.26 -9.18
C PRO A 13 -10.02 16.65 -8.54
N LYS A 14 -10.54 15.54 -9.08
CA LYS A 14 -11.71 14.85 -8.52
C LYS A 14 -11.39 14.14 -7.20
N LEU A 15 -10.16 13.62 -7.06
CA LEU A 15 -9.71 12.90 -5.88
C LEU A 15 -9.00 13.80 -4.87
N ALA A 16 -8.43 14.91 -5.33
CA ALA A 16 -7.61 15.80 -4.51
C ALA A 16 -8.29 16.27 -3.21
N PRO A 17 -9.60 16.64 -3.17
CA PRO A 17 -10.26 17.02 -1.92
C PRO A 17 -10.31 15.86 -0.91
N SER A 18 -10.64 14.66 -1.36
CA SER A 18 -10.71 13.47 -0.51
C SER A 18 -9.32 13.09 0.01
N ILE A 19 -8.29 13.11 -0.84
CA ILE A 19 -6.91 12.82 -0.45
C ILE A 19 -6.37 13.85 0.55
N GLN A 20 -6.72 15.13 0.40
CA GLN A 20 -6.32 16.17 1.34
C GLN A 20 -6.93 15.96 2.72
N LYS A 21 -8.22 15.60 2.79
CA LYS A 21 -8.92 15.33 4.07
C LYS A 21 -8.32 14.16 4.85
N LEU A 22 -7.68 13.20 4.18
CA LEU A 22 -7.04 12.05 4.84
C LEU A 22 -5.77 12.43 5.62
N GLY A 23 -5.11 13.56 5.32
CA GLY A 23 -3.93 13.99 6.08
C GLY A 23 -2.76 13.01 6.06
N LEU A 24 -2.57 12.25 4.97
CA LEU A 24 -1.63 11.11 4.91
C LEU A 24 -0.18 11.46 5.28
N SER A 25 0.29 12.68 4.96
CA SER A 25 1.62 13.14 5.37
C SER A 25 1.75 13.24 6.89
N TYR A 26 0.73 13.81 7.55
CA TYR A 26 0.69 13.90 9.00
C TYR A 26 0.58 12.52 9.63
N PHE A 27 -0.28 11.65 9.08
CA PHE A 27 -0.41 10.27 9.54
C PHE A 27 0.93 9.54 9.54
N LYS A 28 1.72 9.64 8.46
CA LYS A 28 3.06 9.07 8.41
C LYS A 28 3.96 9.61 9.51
N THR A 29 4.02 10.94 9.69
CA THR A 29 4.84 11.57 10.73
C THR A 29 4.47 11.08 12.13
N TRP A 30 3.18 11.06 12.45
CA TRP A 30 2.68 10.60 13.74
C TRP A 30 2.97 9.12 13.96
N LEU A 31 2.78 8.27 12.95
CA LEU A 31 3.10 6.85 13.02
C LEU A 31 4.59 6.63 13.29
N THR A 32 5.47 7.29 12.53
CA THR A 32 6.92 7.22 12.77
C THR A 32 7.28 7.64 14.18
N TRP A 33 6.71 8.74 14.67
CA TRP A 33 6.95 9.22 16.03
C TRP A 33 6.54 8.21 17.10
N GLN A 34 5.35 7.61 16.97
CA GLN A 34 4.89 6.57 17.90
C GLN A 34 5.79 5.33 17.84
N CYS A 35 6.18 4.89 16.65
CA CYS A 35 7.08 3.76 16.49
C CYS A 35 8.44 4.01 17.15
N LEU A 36 9.04 5.19 16.95
CA LEU A 36 10.27 5.60 17.63
C LEU A 36 10.11 5.58 19.16
N LYS A 37 9.03 6.17 19.67
CA LYS A 37 8.74 6.22 21.11
C LYS A 37 8.65 4.83 21.75
N HIS A 38 8.11 3.86 21.02
CA HIS A 38 7.87 2.50 21.53
C HIS A 38 8.95 1.49 21.11
N GLY A 39 10.03 1.92 20.43
CA GLY A 39 11.09 1.02 19.95
C GLY A 39 10.60 0.04 18.87
N ILE A 40 9.57 0.41 18.11
CA ILE A 40 9.01 -0.42 17.04
C ILE A 40 9.68 -0.04 15.72
N GLU A 41 10.20 -1.04 15.00
CA GLU A 41 10.77 -0.83 13.67
C GLU A 41 9.68 -0.52 12.63
N LEU A 42 9.68 0.70 12.10
CA LEU A 42 8.76 1.09 11.02
C LEU A 42 9.43 0.92 9.66
N ARG A 43 8.98 -0.06 8.89
CA ARG A 43 9.43 -0.32 7.51
C ARG A 43 8.56 0.41 6.49
N GLU A 44 9.20 1.02 5.51
CA GLU A 44 8.56 1.63 4.35
C GLU A 44 8.95 0.91 3.05
N VAL A 45 7.95 0.41 2.34
CA VAL A 45 8.11 -0.29 1.06
C VAL A 45 7.97 0.71 -0.09
N SER A 46 8.74 0.51 -1.17
CA SER A 46 8.72 1.37 -2.36
C SER A 46 7.31 1.57 -2.94
N THR A 47 7.04 2.77 -3.47
CA THR A 47 5.78 3.10 -4.17
C THR A 47 5.50 2.21 -5.38
N TRP A 48 6.54 1.60 -5.95
CA TRP A 48 6.44 0.72 -7.12
C TRP A 48 6.16 -0.74 -6.77
N TYR A 49 6.16 -1.09 -5.48
CA TYR A 49 5.85 -2.44 -5.04
C TYR A 49 4.35 -2.73 -5.27
N PRO A 50 3.99 -3.78 -6.03
CA PRO A 50 2.61 -4.00 -6.47
C PRO A 50 1.75 -4.72 -5.42
N SER A 51 1.70 -4.21 -4.19
CA SER A 51 0.99 -4.83 -3.04
C SER A 51 -0.49 -5.14 -3.33
N THR A 52 -1.19 -4.27 -4.06
CA THR A 52 -2.62 -4.47 -4.39
C THR A 52 -2.85 -5.40 -5.58
N LYS A 53 -1.80 -5.75 -6.34
CA LYS A 53 -1.89 -6.50 -7.60
C LYS A 53 -1.24 -7.88 -7.54
N LEU A 54 -0.39 -8.14 -6.55
CA LEU A 54 0.17 -9.47 -6.27
C LEU A 54 -0.79 -10.31 -5.45
N CYS A 55 -0.84 -11.60 -5.71
CA CYS A 55 -1.51 -12.53 -4.82
C CYS A 55 -0.63 -12.81 -3.60
N SER A 56 -1.15 -12.56 -2.41
CA SER A 56 -0.46 -12.83 -1.14
C SER A 56 -0.23 -14.31 -0.82
N THR A 57 -0.90 -15.21 -1.53
CA THR A 57 -0.73 -16.66 -1.38
C THR A 57 0.30 -17.24 -2.33
N CYS A 58 0.25 -16.88 -3.62
CA CYS A 58 1.07 -17.53 -4.65
C CYS A 58 1.99 -16.58 -5.44
N GLY A 59 2.02 -15.29 -5.09
CA GLY A 59 2.87 -14.29 -5.73
C GLY A 59 2.47 -13.89 -7.17
N THR A 60 1.41 -14.47 -7.73
CA THR A 60 0.98 -14.16 -9.11
C THR A 60 0.53 -12.71 -9.22
N TYR A 61 1.05 -11.99 -10.22
CA TYR A 61 0.57 -10.65 -10.58
C TYR A 61 -0.74 -10.74 -11.36
N ASN A 62 -1.81 -10.18 -10.81
CA ASN A 62 -3.15 -10.26 -11.37
C ASN A 62 -3.41 -9.17 -12.43
N ARG A 63 -2.79 -9.33 -13.61
CA ARG A 63 -2.99 -8.41 -14.76
C ARG A 63 -4.41 -8.43 -15.32
N ALA A 64 -5.15 -9.52 -15.07
CA ALA A 64 -6.51 -9.69 -15.54
C ALA A 64 -7.51 -8.83 -14.76
N GLN A 65 -7.28 -8.62 -13.47
CA GLN A 65 -8.14 -7.80 -12.62
C GLN A 65 -7.66 -6.34 -12.51
N PHE A 66 -6.34 -6.10 -12.60
CA PHE A 66 -5.75 -4.78 -12.39
C PHE A 66 -4.95 -4.32 -13.61
N HIS A 67 -5.38 -3.21 -14.22
CA HIS A 67 -4.84 -2.68 -15.47
C HIS A 67 -4.06 -1.36 -15.29
N GLY A 68 -3.92 -0.88 -14.04
CA GLY A 68 -3.26 0.39 -13.75
C GLY A 68 -4.13 1.62 -14.04
N THR A 69 -5.45 1.44 -14.09
CA THR A 69 -6.39 2.52 -14.37
C THR A 69 -7.11 2.99 -13.11
N MET A 70 -7.87 4.08 -13.20
CA MET A 70 -8.70 4.53 -12.07
C MET A 70 -9.84 3.56 -11.73
N ALA A 71 -10.26 2.71 -12.67
CA ALA A 71 -11.29 1.70 -12.42
C ALA A 71 -10.84 0.67 -11.38
N ASP A 72 -9.53 0.38 -11.33
CA ASP A 72 -8.90 -0.50 -10.34
C ASP A 72 -9.19 -0.06 -8.90
N LEU A 73 -9.39 1.25 -8.65
CA LEU A 73 -9.66 1.79 -7.32
C LEU A 73 -10.99 1.28 -6.74
N ALA A 74 -11.99 1.03 -7.60
CA ALA A 74 -13.31 0.56 -7.20
C ALA A 74 -13.34 -0.95 -6.85
N VAL A 75 -12.31 -1.71 -7.25
CA VAL A 75 -12.22 -3.15 -6.96
C VAL A 75 -11.95 -3.36 -5.47
N ARG A 76 -12.90 -3.96 -4.75
CA ARG A 76 -12.77 -4.25 -3.30
C ARG A 76 -12.37 -5.68 -2.99
N GLN A 77 -12.66 -6.62 -3.88
CA GLN A 77 -12.28 -8.03 -3.74
C GLN A 77 -11.09 -8.35 -4.65
N PHE A 78 -10.02 -8.94 -4.12
CA PHE A 78 -8.94 -9.52 -4.89
C PHE A 78 -9.27 -10.98 -5.23
N ASN A 79 -9.27 -11.33 -6.53
CA ASN A 79 -9.56 -12.68 -7.00
C ASN A 79 -8.37 -13.23 -7.81
N CYS A 80 -7.59 -14.13 -7.23
CA CYS A 80 -6.43 -14.71 -7.89
C CYS A 80 -6.85 -15.72 -8.96
N PRO A 81 -6.49 -15.52 -10.25
CA PRO A 81 -6.81 -16.48 -11.31
C PRO A 81 -5.93 -17.75 -11.26
N HIS A 82 -4.85 -17.75 -10.47
CA HIS A 82 -3.89 -18.86 -10.42
C HIS A 82 -4.16 -19.84 -9.27
N CYS A 83 -4.34 -19.34 -8.04
CA CYS A 83 -4.55 -20.19 -6.86
C CYS A 83 -5.99 -20.15 -6.29
N GLY A 84 -6.88 -19.34 -6.86
CA GLY A 84 -8.27 -19.24 -6.41
C GLY A 84 -8.49 -18.41 -5.14
N LEU A 85 -7.46 -17.78 -4.57
CA LEU A 85 -7.62 -16.86 -3.44
C LEU A 85 -8.66 -15.78 -3.75
N SER A 86 -9.66 -15.62 -2.89
CA SER A 86 -10.64 -14.53 -2.93
C SER A 86 -10.76 -13.88 -1.56
N ILE A 87 -10.20 -12.68 -1.40
CA ILE A 87 -10.22 -11.91 -0.13
C ILE A 87 -10.38 -10.41 -0.40
N ASP A 88 -10.65 -9.61 0.64
CA ASP A 88 -10.62 -8.15 0.51
C ASP A 88 -9.24 -7.69 0.00
N ARG A 89 -9.25 -6.75 -0.96
CA ARG A 89 -8.05 -6.27 -1.66
C ARG A 89 -7.07 -5.59 -0.71
N ASP A 90 -7.57 -4.85 0.26
CA ASP A 90 -6.71 -4.13 1.21
C ASP A 90 -6.10 -5.11 2.22
N VAL A 91 -6.81 -6.19 2.59
CA VAL A 91 -6.25 -7.32 3.36
C VAL A 91 -5.14 -8.03 2.57
N ASN A 92 -5.37 -8.34 1.29
CA ASN A 92 -4.35 -8.92 0.41
C ASN A 92 -3.10 -8.02 0.33
N ALA A 93 -3.30 -6.70 0.18
CA ALA A 93 -2.21 -5.74 0.14
C ALA A 93 -1.44 -5.65 1.46
N ALA A 94 -2.12 -5.73 2.61
CA ALA A 94 -1.48 -5.75 3.91
C ALA A 94 -0.57 -6.98 4.09
N ILE A 95 -1.01 -8.17 3.67
CA ILE A 95 -0.20 -9.39 3.71
C ILE A 95 1.01 -9.26 2.78
N ASN A 96 0.83 -8.75 1.56
CA ASN A 96 1.95 -8.50 0.65
C ASN A 96 2.97 -7.51 1.25
N LEU A 97 2.51 -6.42 1.88
CA LEU A 97 3.40 -5.47 2.55
C LEU A 97 4.14 -6.09 3.74
N GLN A 98 3.51 -7.03 4.45
CA GLN A 98 4.18 -7.80 5.51
C GLN A 98 5.27 -8.73 4.95
N GLN A 99 5.03 -9.32 3.78
CA GLN A 99 5.94 -10.25 3.10
C GLN A 99 7.04 -9.54 2.28
N ALA A 100 6.99 -8.21 2.12
CA ALA A 100 7.94 -7.47 1.32
C ALA A 100 9.37 -7.57 1.89
N THR A 101 10.32 -7.91 1.02
CA THR A 101 11.75 -8.05 1.37
C THR A 101 12.54 -6.77 1.14
N ASP A 102 12.09 -5.93 0.21
CA ASP A 102 12.73 -4.65 -0.12
C ASP A 102 12.01 -3.48 0.55
N TYR A 103 12.65 -2.92 1.57
CA TYR A 103 12.11 -1.79 2.34
C TYR A 103 13.21 -0.89 2.89
N THR A 104 12.83 0.31 3.29
CA THR A 104 13.65 1.24 4.06
C THR A 104 13.15 1.29 5.49
N VAL A 105 14.05 1.25 6.47
CA VAL A 105 13.69 1.44 7.88
C VAL A 105 13.62 2.93 8.19
N LEU A 106 12.46 3.41 8.63
CA LEU A 106 12.23 4.83 8.95
C LEU A 106 12.59 5.20 10.39
N THR A 107 12.73 4.20 11.25
CA THR A 107 13.05 4.35 12.68
C THR A 107 14.50 3.98 12.97
N ALA A 108 15.36 3.91 11.95
CA ALA A 108 16.78 3.67 12.17
C ALA A 108 17.34 4.88 12.93
N THR A 109 17.67 4.67 14.20
CA THR A 109 18.47 5.60 14.98
C THR A 109 19.93 5.41 14.58
N GLU A 110 20.64 6.51 14.29
CA GLU A 110 22.10 6.50 14.23
C GLU A 110 22.71 6.00 15.55
#